data_AF-A0A1I6WCW9-F1
#
_entry.id   AF-A0A1I6WCW9-F1
#
_cell.length_a   1.000
_cell.length_b   1.000
_cell.length_c   1.000
_cell.angle_alpha   90.00
_cell.angle_beta   90.00
_cell.angle_gamma   90.00
#
_symmetry.space_group_name_H-M   'P 1'
#
loop_
_entity.id
_entity.type
_entity.pdbx_description
1 polymer ?
#
loop_
_entity_poly.entity_id
_entity_poly.type
_entity_poly.pdbx_seq_one_letter_code
_entity_poly.pdbx_strand_id
1 'polypeptide(L)' 'MPTPRTARLIGGPLDGHELDVSTWTEEEIRTGVYHVVEGWEERADYEPDAGDPLAWKYQGPVPG' A
#
# COMPACT_ATOMS: atom_id res chain seq x y z
N MET A 1 6.24 -13.24 -18.89
CA MET A 1 5.39 -12.14 -18.40
C MET A 1 5.28 -12.32 -16.90
N PRO A 2 5.50 -11.28 -16.08
CA PRO A 2 5.26 -11.40 -14.64
C PRO A 2 3.80 -11.79 -14.38
N THR A 3 3.55 -12.58 -13.34
CA THR A 3 2.19 -12.90 -12.90
C THR A 3 1.55 -11.62 -12.37
N PRO A 4 0.34 -11.25 -12.83
CA PRO A 4 -0.34 -10.07 -12.31
C PRO A 4 -0.52 -10.20 -10.79
N ARG A 5 -0.09 -9.19 -10.05
CA ARG A 5 -0.21 -9.10 -8.59
C ARG A 5 -0.61 -7.68 -8.20
N THR A 6 -1.70 -7.56 -7.47
CA THR A 6 -2.21 -6.30 -6.94
C THR A 6 -2.28 -6.35 -5.43
N ALA A 7 -1.84 -5.27 -4.79
CA ALA A 7 -2.05 -5.04 -3.36
C ALA A 7 -3.28 -4.14 -3.18
N ARG A 8 -4.17 -4.51 -2.26
CA ARG A 8 -5.38 -3.75 -1.94
C ARG A 8 -5.11 -2.83 -0.75
N LEU A 9 -5.46 -1.57 -0.89
CA LEU A 9 -5.42 -0.58 0.19
C LEU A 9 -6.71 -0.67 1.01
N ILE A 10 -6.58 -0.78 2.33
CA ILE A 10 -7.67 -1.02 3.27
C ILE A 10 -7.69 0.08 4.33
N GLY A 11 -8.83 0.76 4.44
CA GLY A 11 -9.02 1.91 5.30
C GLY A 11 -8.30 3.17 4.79
N GLY A 12 -8.46 4.26 5.54
CA GLY A 12 -7.80 5.52 5.21
C GLY A 12 -8.32 6.20 3.92
N PRO A 13 -7.57 7.17 3.38
CA PRO A 13 -8.01 8.01 2.27
C PRO A 13 -8.06 7.32 0.90
N LEU A 14 -7.39 6.17 0.74
CA LEU A 14 -7.36 5.40 -0.52
C LEU A 14 -8.03 4.02 -0.36
N ASP A 15 -8.95 3.88 0.59
CA ASP A 15 -9.64 2.61 0.83
C ASP A 15 -10.29 2.06 -0.46
N GLY A 16 -10.05 0.77 -0.72
CA GLY A 16 -10.58 0.08 -1.89
C GLY A 16 -9.78 0.29 -3.18
N HIS A 17 -8.74 1.13 -3.18
CA HIS A 17 -7.82 1.23 -4.32
C HIS A 17 -6.90 -0.02 -4.39
N GLU A 18 -6.43 -0.31 -5.59
CA GLU A 18 -5.48 -1.38 -5.86
C GLU A 18 -4.19 -0.80 -6.47
N LEU A 19 -3.05 -1.32 -6.02
CA LEU A 19 -1.73 -0.99 -6.55
C LEU A 19 -1.18 -2.20 -7.31
N ASP A 20 -0.78 -1.99 -8.56
CA ASP A 20 -0.05 -3.02 -9.32
C ASP A 20 1.37 -3.16 -8.76
N VAL A 21 1.64 -4.33 -8.19
CA VAL A 21 2.93 -4.72 -7.60
C VAL A 21 3.55 -5.90 -8.36
N SER A 22 3.13 -6.14 -9.60
CA SER A 22 3.59 -7.26 -10.43
C SER A 22 5.11 -7.24 -10.69
N THR A 23 5.74 -6.07 -10.57
CA THR A 23 7.19 -5.89 -10.74
C THR A 23 7.95 -5.79 -9.42
N TRP A 24 7.24 -5.84 -8.28
CA TRP A 24 7.84 -5.68 -6.96
C TRP A 24 8.37 -7.02 -6.46
N THR A 25 9.42 -6.95 -5.65
CA THR A 25 9.96 -8.07 -4.90
C THR A 25 9.06 -8.41 -3.71
N GLU A 26 9.21 -9.63 -3.19
CA GLU A 26 8.50 -10.06 -1.97
C GLU A 26 8.85 -9.19 -0.75
N GLU A 27 10.06 -8.63 -0.69
CA GLU A 27 10.49 -7.75 0.40
C GLU A 27 9.82 -6.38 0.32
N GLU A 28 9.75 -5.79 -0.88
CA GLU A 28 9.01 -4.55 -1.11
C GLU A 28 7.53 -4.72 -0.76
N ILE A 29 6.92 -5.85 -1.16
CA ILE A 29 5.52 -6.15 -0.83
C ILE A 29 5.31 -6.29 0.69
N ARG A 30 6.27 -6.86 1.42
CA ARG A 30 6.20 -7.03 2.89
C ARG A 30 6.49 -5.76 3.69
N THR A 31 6.98 -4.72 3.03
CA THR A 31 7.26 -3.43 3.68
C THR A 31 6.11 -2.45 3.52
N GLY A 32 5.29 -2.58 2.47
CA GLY A 32 4.18 -1.68 2.19
C GLY A 32 4.62 -0.42 1.45
N VAL A 33 3.85 0.67 1.58
CA VAL A 33 4.07 1.90 0.81
C VAL A 33 3.59 3.15 1.53
N TYR A 34 4.25 4.27 1.22
CA TYR A 34 3.76 5.61 1.53
C TYR A 34 3.14 6.24 0.28
N HIS A 35 1.83 6.54 0.31
CA HIS A 35 1.12 7.17 -0.80
C HIS A 35 0.94 8.67 -0.58
N VAL A 36 1.22 9.46 -1.62
CA VAL A 36 0.82 10.87 -1.67
C VAL A 36 -0.68 10.93 -1.92
N VAL A 37 -1.40 11.67 -1.08
CA VAL A 37 -2.84 11.93 -1.22
C VAL A 37 -3.02 13.38 -1.63
N GLU A 38 -3.81 13.65 -2.66
CA GLU A 38 -4.06 15.01 -3.11
C GLU A 38 -4.71 15.83 -1.98
N GLY A 39 -4.11 16.99 -1.67
CA GLY A 39 -4.56 17.87 -0.60
C GLY A 39 -4.03 17.53 0.80
N TRP A 40 -3.16 16.51 0.95
CA TRP A 40 -2.43 16.24 2.19
C TRP A 40 -1.01 16.80 2.11
N GLU A 41 -0.52 17.36 3.23
CA GLU A 41 0.91 17.69 3.37
C GLU A 41 1.72 16.43 3.72
N GLU A 42 1.13 15.51 4.47
CA GLU A 42 1.66 14.19 4.82
C GLU A 42 1.47 13.13 3.71
N ARG A 43 2.12 11.98 3.89
CA ARG A 43 1.83 10.76 3.12
C ARG A 43 0.95 9.82 3.92
N ALA A 44 0.09 9.06 3.24
CA ALA A 44 -0.65 7.97 3.86
C ALA A 44 0.23 6.71 3.90
N ASP A 45 0.44 6.19 5.10
CA ASP A 45 1.18 4.94 5.32
C ASP A 45 0.26 3.73 5.24
N TYR A 46 0.63 2.76 4.41
CA TYR A 46 -0.06 1.50 4.22
C TYR A 46 0.92 0.35 4.41
N GLU A 47 0.72 -0.42 5.49
CA GLU A 47 1.55 -1.56 5.82
C GLU A 47 0.83 -2.89 5.55
N PRO A 48 1.52 -3.97 5.18
CA PRO A 48 0.89 -5.25 4.89
C PRO A 48 0.33 -5.93 6.13
N ASP A 49 -0.81 -6.59 5.97
CA ASP A 49 -1.37 -7.42 7.02
C ASP A 49 -0.54 -8.70 7.22
N ALA A 50 -0.37 -9.12 8.47
CA ALA A 50 0.39 -10.32 8.81
C ALA A 50 -0.22 -11.61 8.23
N GLY A 51 -1.53 -11.64 7.93
CA GLY A 51 -2.23 -12.78 7.34
C GLY A 51 -2.27 -12.78 5.82
N ASP A 52 -2.22 -11.59 5.19
CA ASP A 52 -2.22 -11.42 3.74
C ASP A 52 -1.30 -10.26 3.33
N PRO A 53 -0.12 -10.55 2.75
CA PRO A 53 0.85 -9.53 2.38
C PRO A 53 0.38 -8.64 1.20
N LEU A 54 -0.74 -8.95 0.55
CA LEU A 54 -1.37 -8.11 -0.47
C LEU A 54 -2.57 -7.32 0.08
N ALA A 55 -2.88 -7.44 1.37
CA ALA A 55 -3.87 -6.61 2.05
C ALA A 55 -3.15 -5.54 2.88
N TRP A 56 -3.01 -4.32 2.36
CA TRP A 56 -2.28 -3.25 3.04
C TRP A 56 -3.22 -2.33 3.80
N LYS A 57 -3.00 -2.22 5.11
CA LYS A 57 -3.85 -1.49 6.04
C LYS A 57 -3.25 -0.13 6.32
N TYR A 58 -4.10 0.89 6.26
CA TYR A 58 -3.74 2.24 6.63
C TYR A 58 -3.27 2.33 8.10
N GLN A 59 -2.07 2.87 8.32
CA GLN A 59 -1.50 3.07 9.67
C GLN A 59 -1.61 4.51 10.17
N GLY A 60 -1.79 5.48 9.27
CA GLY A 60 -1.88 6.88 9.63
C GLY A 60 -1.19 7.80 8.62
N PRO A 61 -1.28 9.13 8.82
CA PRO A 61 -0.43 10.06 8.11
C PRO A 61 1.00 9.99 8.66
N VAL A 62 2.00 10.04 7.78
CA VAL A 62 3.42 10.17 8.13
C VAL A 62 4.03 11.39 7.45
N PRO A 63 5.01 12.07 8.09
CA PRO A 63 5.67 13.21 7.46
C PRO A 63 6.22 12.88 6.07
N GLY A 64 5.99 13.78 5.10
CA GLY A 64 6.45 13.68 3.72
C GLY A 64 7.93 14.02 3.53
#